data_AF-A0A2N0ZL01-F1
#
_entry.id   AF-A0A2N0ZL01-F1
#
_cell.length_a   1.000
_cell.length_b   1.000
_cell.length_c   1.000
_cell.angle_alpha   90.00
_cell.angle_beta   90.00
_cell.angle_gamma   90.00
#
_symmetry.space_group_name_H-M   'P 1'
#
loop_
_entity.id
_entity.type
_entity.pdbx_description
1 polymer ?
#
loop_
_entity_poly.entity_id
_entity_poly.type
_entity_poly.pdbx_seq_one_letter_code
_entity_poly.pdbx_strand_id
1 'polypeptide(L)'
;MNNHQRFFAQLSGSEEVPPVCTNAFGLAKFKVSSNERRMGFRLTVNKLNNFTQGHIHLGRRGENGPVVAFLFGPVDPDISVNKGVVEGIITANDLVGPLEGEPLSKLIDLMRDGKTYVNAHTAQYPDGEIRGQIKSLRHDRCCEY
;
A
#
# COMPACT_ATOMS: atom_id res chain seq x y z
N MET A 1 -6.97 -25.91 7.37
CA MET A 1 -5.97 -25.26 6.49
C MET A 1 -5.88 -23.80 6.91
N ASN A 2 -4.71 -23.31 7.35
CA ASN A 2 -4.55 -21.90 7.72
C ASN A 2 -4.56 -21.04 6.47
N ASN A 3 -5.72 -20.47 6.15
CA ASN A 3 -5.88 -19.62 4.99
C ASN A 3 -5.32 -18.23 5.33
N HIS A 4 -4.02 -18.04 5.13
CA HIS A 4 -3.39 -16.73 5.28
C HIS A 4 -3.93 -15.80 4.19
N GLN A 5 -4.73 -14.81 4.56
CA GLN A 5 -5.21 -13.82 3.60
C GLN A 5 -4.04 -13.01 3.05
N ARG A 6 -4.03 -12.82 1.74
CA ARG A 6 -3.00 -12.05 1.04
C ARG A 6 -3.63 -10.95 0.22
N PHE A 7 -2.94 -9.83 0.13
CA PHE A 7 -3.31 -8.70 -0.71
C PHE A 7 -2.11 -8.24 -1.52
N PHE A 8 -2.38 -7.50 -2.58
CA PHE A 8 -1.35 -6.85 -3.38
C PHE A 8 -1.85 -5.54 -3.98
N ALA A 9 -0.93 -4.66 -4.33
CA ALA A 9 -1.16 -3.48 -5.16
C ALA A 9 -0.02 -3.33 -6.16
N GLN A 10 -0.34 -3.18 -7.44
CA GLN A 10 0.63 -2.76 -8.46
C GLN A 10 0.58 -1.24 -8.55
N LEU A 11 1.74 -0.59 -8.40
CA LEU A 11 1.84 0.87 -8.35
C LEU A 11 2.37 1.42 -9.65
N SER A 12 1.72 2.45 -10.19
CA SER A 12 2.16 3.22 -11.35
C SER A 12 1.72 4.68 -11.24
N GLY A 13 2.39 5.58 -11.97
CA GLY A 13 1.96 6.99 -12.02
C GLY A 13 0.60 7.20 -12.69
N SER A 14 0.19 6.30 -13.59
CA SER A 14 -1.14 6.37 -14.23
C SER A 14 -2.32 6.13 -13.30
N GLU A 15 -2.08 5.56 -12.12
CA GLU A 15 -3.10 5.30 -11.11
C GLU A 15 -3.19 6.43 -10.07
N GLU A 16 -2.28 7.42 -10.12
CA GLU A 16 -2.37 8.64 -9.33
C GLU A 16 -3.60 9.47 -9.72
N VAL A 17 -4.02 10.33 -8.79
CA VAL A 17 -5.14 11.25 -9.01
C VAL A 17 -4.69 12.67 -8.62
N PRO A 18 -4.33 13.53 -9.60
CA PRO A 18 -4.27 13.28 -11.04
C PRO A 18 -3.10 12.37 -11.47
N PRO A 19 -3.15 11.74 -12.66
CA PRO A 19 -2.07 10.86 -13.15
C PRO A 19 -0.72 11.57 -13.30
N VAL A 20 0.35 10.86 -12.95
CA VAL A 20 1.74 11.31 -13.08
C VAL A 20 2.42 10.59 -14.26
N CYS A 21 3.11 11.36 -15.11
CA CYS A 21 3.94 10.80 -16.19
C CYS A 21 5.33 10.44 -15.65
N THR A 22 5.51 9.19 -15.24
CA THR A 22 6.77 8.67 -14.71
C THR A 22 7.04 7.26 -15.23
N ASN A 23 8.32 6.88 -15.24
CA ASN A 23 8.75 5.50 -15.49
C ASN A 23 8.86 4.68 -14.19
N ALA A 24 8.62 5.30 -13.03
CA ALA A 24 8.60 4.62 -11.75
C ALA A 24 7.42 3.65 -11.65
N PHE A 25 7.63 2.54 -10.95
CA PHE A 25 6.59 1.55 -10.69
C PHE A 25 6.91 0.73 -9.45
N GLY A 26 5.89 0.08 -8.89
CA GLY A 26 6.05 -0.70 -7.67
C GLY A 26 5.09 -1.87 -7.53
N LEU A 27 5.33 -2.66 -6.48
CA LEU A 27 4.48 -3.75 -6.07
C LEU A 27 4.49 -3.83 -4.54
N ALA A 28 3.33 -3.64 -3.93
CA ALA A 28 3.11 -3.93 -2.53
C ALA A 28 2.45 -5.31 -2.40
N LYS A 29 2.91 -6.11 -1.44
CA LYS A 29 2.30 -7.39 -1.05
C LYS A 29 2.07 -7.39 0.45
N PHE A 30 0.94 -7.94 0.87
CA PHE A 30 0.54 -8.04 2.26
C PHE A 30 0.17 -9.49 2.61
N LYS A 31 0.53 -9.92 3.82
CA LYS A 31 0.17 -11.23 4.37
C LYS A 31 -0.36 -11.05 5.78
N VAL A 32 -1.61 -11.42 5.98
CA VAL A 32 -2.30 -11.32 7.26
C VAL A 32 -2.08 -12.58 8.10
N SER A 33 -1.88 -12.41 9.41
CA SER A 33 -1.85 -13.52 10.36
C SER A 33 -3.24 -14.14 10.53
N SER A 34 -3.32 -15.40 10.93
CA SER A 34 -4.60 -16.10 11.08
C SER A 34 -5.56 -15.45 12.09
N ASN A 35 -5.03 -14.70 13.06
CA ASN A 35 -5.80 -13.95 14.05
C ASN A 35 -6.02 -12.48 13.69
N GLU A 36 -5.61 -12.04 12.50
CA GLU A 36 -5.76 -10.65 12.01
C GLU A 36 -5.09 -9.57 12.88
N ARG A 37 -4.18 -9.93 13.79
CA ARG A 37 -3.48 -8.98 14.66
C ARG A 37 -2.17 -8.47 14.09
N ARG A 38 -1.66 -9.10 13.02
CA ARG A 38 -0.42 -8.72 12.33
C ARG A 38 -0.60 -8.83 10.83
N MET A 39 -0.10 -7.84 10.11
CA MET A 39 -0.02 -7.85 8.65
C MET A 39 1.41 -7.56 8.22
N GLY A 40 2.11 -8.59 7.75
CA GLY A 40 3.42 -8.40 7.14
C GLY A 40 3.27 -7.76 5.77
N PHE A 41 4.12 -6.80 5.45
CA PHE A 41 4.14 -6.17 4.13
C PHE A 41 5.53 -6.24 3.48
N ARG A 42 5.53 -6.19 2.16
CA ARG A 42 6.71 -5.95 1.32
C ARG A 42 6.34 -4.97 0.22
N LEU A 43 6.93 -3.78 0.26
CA LEU A 43 6.83 -2.77 -0.79
C LEU A 43 8.12 -2.83 -1.63
N THR A 44 7.98 -3.07 -2.92
CA THR A 44 9.08 -2.96 -3.90
C THR A 44 8.81 -1.75 -4.77
N VAL A 45 9.79 -0.85 -4.89
CA VAL A 45 9.74 0.33 -5.77
C VAL A 45 10.90 0.27 -6.76
N ASN A 46 10.70 0.76 -7.98
CA ASN A 46 11.69 0.71 -9.05
C ASN A 46 11.74 2.05 -9.77
N LYS A 47 12.95 2.47 -10.17
CA LYS A 47 13.22 3.74 -10.84
C LYS A 47 12.63 4.94 -10.10
N LEU A 48 12.68 4.92 -8.77
CA LEU A 48 12.08 5.94 -7.91
C LEU A 48 13.19 6.82 -7.38
N ASN A 49 13.21 8.07 -7.82
CA ASN A 49 14.21 9.05 -7.39
C ASN A 49 13.63 9.91 -6.28
N ASN A 50 14.47 10.29 -5.33
CA ASN A 50 14.13 11.16 -4.22
C ASN A 50 12.93 10.68 -3.40
N PHE A 51 12.89 9.38 -3.08
CA PHE A 51 11.84 8.74 -2.30
C PHE A 51 11.82 9.24 -0.85
N THR A 52 10.68 9.75 -0.41
CA THR A 52 10.52 10.40 0.90
C THR A 52 9.65 9.57 1.86
N GLN A 53 8.56 8.98 1.38
CA GLN A 53 7.60 8.27 2.22
C GLN A 53 6.67 7.36 1.40
N GLY A 54 6.13 6.32 2.01
CA GLY A 54 5.14 5.44 1.41
C GLY A 54 4.05 5.06 2.40
N HIS A 55 2.80 5.01 1.93
CA HIS A 55 1.62 4.93 2.79
C HIS A 55 0.58 3.94 2.29
N ILE A 56 -0.27 3.50 3.21
CA ILE A 56 -1.61 3.00 2.89
C ILE A 56 -2.60 4.15 3.15
N HIS A 57 -3.49 4.39 2.19
CA HIS A 57 -4.56 5.37 2.29
C HIS A 57 -5.93 4.69 2.28
N LEU A 58 -6.92 5.38 2.86
CA LEU A 58 -8.33 5.10 2.69
C LEU A 58 -8.86 5.80 1.44
N GLY A 59 -9.43 5.05 0.50
CA GLY A 59 -10.01 5.60 -0.72
C GLY A 59 -10.30 4.54 -1.77
N ARG A 60 -11.37 4.73 -2.54
CA ARG A 60 -11.67 3.89 -3.71
C ARG A 60 -10.76 4.27 -4.87
N ARG A 61 -10.76 3.44 -5.92
CA ARG A 61 -10.07 3.75 -7.18
C ARG A 61 -10.59 5.08 -7.73
N GLY A 62 -9.68 6.01 -8.03
CA GLY A 62 -10.02 7.34 -8.55
C GLY A 62 -10.28 8.41 -7.48
N GLU A 63 -10.23 8.06 -6.20
CA GLU A 63 -10.47 8.99 -5.09
C GLU A 63 -9.22 9.11 -4.22
N ASN A 64 -8.85 10.34 -3.84
CA ASN A 64 -7.84 10.59 -2.80
C ASN A 64 -8.50 10.50 -1.42
N GLY A 65 -7.73 10.05 -0.44
CA GLY A 65 -8.19 10.10 0.95
C GLY A 65 -7.04 9.99 1.95
N PRO A 66 -7.37 9.92 3.25
CA PRO A 66 -6.39 10.08 4.33
C PRO A 66 -5.45 8.89 4.44
N VAL A 67 -4.23 9.15 4.95
CA VAL A 67 -3.28 8.11 5.36
C VAL A 67 -3.85 7.34 6.54
N VAL A 68 -3.71 6.02 6.51
CA VAL A 68 -4.13 5.12 7.59
C VAL A 68 -3.02 4.22 8.12
N ALA A 69 -1.89 4.11 7.42
CA ALA A 69 -0.68 3.46 7.91
C ALA A 69 0.56 3.88 7.10
N PHE A 70 1.72 3.89 7.75
CA PHE A 70 3.01 4.16 7.12
C PHE A 70 3.67 2.84 6.69
N LEU A 71 4.26 2.82 5.50
CA LEU A 71 5.08 1.73 4.97
C LEU A 71 6.56 2.11 4.92
N PHE A 72 6.86 3.39 4.76
CA PHE A 72 8.21 3.94 4.71
C PHE A 72 8.19 5.43 5.08
N GLY A 73 9.27 5.90 5.70
CA GLY A 73 9.49 7.30 5.98
C GLY A 73 8.57 7.91 7.04
N PRO A 74 8.56 9.26 7.15
CA PRO A 74 9.34 10.20 6.33
C PRO A 74 10.86 10.06 6.54
N VAL A 75 11.65 10.38 5.52
CA VAL A 75 13.12 10.46 5.59
C VAL A 75 13.64 11.79 5.05
N ASP A 76 14.73 12.28 5.65
CA ASP A 76 15.51 13.45 5.21
C ASP A 76 16.99 13.18 5.55
N PRO A 77 17.91 13.10 4.56
CA PRO A 77 17.69 13.32 3.13
C PRO A 77 16.86 12.23 2.46
N ASP A 78 16.26 12.57 1.31
CA ASP A 78 15.58 11.62 0.45
C ASP A 78 16.54 10.56 -0.15
N ILE A 79 15.97 9.46 -0.63
CA ILE A 79 16.75 8.32 -1.15
C ILE A 79 16.33 8.00 -2.58
N SER A 80 17.30 7.91 -3.49
CA SER A 80 17.06 7.46 -4.87
C SER A 80 17.41 5.98 -5.05
N VAL A 81 16.51 5.21 -5.69
CA VAL A 81 16.68 3.78 -5.90
C VAL A 81 16.30 3.33 -7.31
N ASN A 82 17.19 2.59 -7.96
CA ASN A 82 16.83 1.81 -9.16
C ASN A 82 15.86 0.68 -8.81
N LYS A 83 16.07 0.06 -7.64
CA LYS A 83 15.18 -0.92 -7.02
C LYS A 83 15.33 -0.84 -5.49
N GLY A 84 14.25 -0.54 -4.79
CA GLY A 84 14.18 -0.53 -3.33
C GLY A 84 13.18 -1.56 -2.82
N VAL A 85 13.46 -2.11 -1.64
CA VAL A 85 12.54 -3.02 -0.93
C VAL A 85 12.40 -2.53 0.50
N VAL A 86 11.16 -2.34 0.94
CA VAL A 86 10.81 -2.03 2.34
C VAL A 86 9.91 -3.16 2.85
N GLU A 87 10.24 -3.69 4.03
CA GLU A 87 9.50 -4.76 4.68
C GLU A 87 9.20 -4.36 6.12
N GLY A 88 8.06 -4.82 6.63
CA GLY A 88 7.65 -4.54 7.99
C GLY A 88 6.40 -5.30 8.40
N ILE A 89 5.93 -5.01 9.60
CA ILE A 89 4.71 -5.56 10.17
C ILE A 89 3.84 -4.39 10.60
N ILE A 90 2.59 -4.38 10.16
CA ILE A 90 1.56 -3.46 10.64
C ILE A 90 0.73 -4.19 11.70
N THR A 91 0.50 -3.49 12.80
CA THR A 91 -0.39 -3.85 13.91
C THR A 91 -1.42 -2.73 14.11
N ALA A 92 -2.35 -2.92 15.05
CA ALA A 92 -3.32 -1.88 15.39
C ALA A 92 -2.66 -0.57 15.88
N ASN A 93 -1.49 -0.65 16.52
CA ASN A 93 -0.77 0.53 17.01
C ASN A 93 -0.12 1.36 15.91
N ASP A 94 0.02 0.80 14.71
CA ASP A 94 0.61 1.48 13.55
C ASP A 94 -0.46 2.17 12.69
N LEU A 95 -1.74 2.03 13.06
CA LEU A 95 -2.84 2.70 12.39
C LEU A 95 -2.92 4.15 12.84
N VAL A 96 -3.16 5.03 11.88
CA VAL A 96 -3.22 6.48 12.08
C VAL A 96 -4.46 7.07 11.42
N GLY A 97 -4.72 8.35 11.68
CA GLY A 97 -5.81 9.07 11.05
C GLY A 97 -7.17 8.44 11.39
N PRO A 98 -8.07 8.24 10.41
CA PRO A 98 -9.41 7.69 10.69
C PRO A 98 -9.44 6.27 11.24
N LEU A 99 -8.31 5.54 11.23
CA LEU A 99 -8.20 4.20 11.81
C LEU A 99 -7.36 4.16 13.08
N GLU A 100 -6.95 5.31 13.62
CA GLU A 100 -6.22 5.38 14.88
C GLU A 100 -7.07 4.78 16.02
N GLY A 101 -6.47 3.87 16.79
CA GLY A 101 -7.16 3.16 17.89
C GLY A 101 -8.09 2.03 17.46
N GLU A 102 -8.35 1.85 16.17
CA GLU A 102 -9.16 0.74 15.65
C GLU A 102 -8.37 -0.59 15.63
N PRO A 103 -9.04 -1.75 15.68
CA PRO A 103 -8.37 -3.02 15.47
C PRO A 103 -7.87 -3.16 14.03
N LEU A 104 -6.76 -3.86 13.83
CA LEU A 104 -6.18 -4.11 12.50
C LEU A 104 -7.18 -4.80 11.53
N SER A 105 -8.12 -5.59 12.05
CA SER A 105 -9.20 -6.19 11.26
C SER A 105 -10.01 -5.16 10.49
N LYS A 106 -10.17 -3.93 11.01
CA LYS A 106 -10.88 -2.85 10.32
C LYS A 106 -10.19 -2.44 9.01
N LEU A 107 -8.86 -2.30 9.04
CA LEU A 107 -8.07 -2.04 7.83
C LEU A 107 -8.17 -3.22 6.85
N ILE A 108 -8.11 -4.45 7.37
CA ILE A 108 -8.19 -5.66 6.55
C ILE A 108 -9.56 -5.75 5.84
N ASP A 109 -10.66 -5.40 6.51
CA ASP A 109 -11.99 -5.33 5.91
C ASP A 109 -12.06 -4.28 4.80
N LEU A 110 -11.47 -3.10 5.02
CA LEU A 110 -11.39 -2.06 4.01
C LEU A 110 -10.56 -2.50 2.79
N MET A 111 -9.49 -3.28 3.00
CA MET A 111 -8.73 -3.91 1.91
C MET A 111 -9.57 -4.94 1.14
N ARG A 112 -10.40 -5.74 1.83
CA ARG A 112 -11.33 -6.70 1.18
C ARG A 112 -12.36 -5.98 0.32
N ASP A 113 -12.87 -4.85 0.81
CA ASP A 113 -13.84 -4.01 0.12
C ASP A 113 -13.24 -3.18 -1.02
N GLY A 114 -11.91 -3.23 -1.22
CA GLY A 114 -11.23 -2.44 -2.23
C GLY A 114 -11.26 -0.94 -1.95
N LYS A 115 -11.31 -0.54 -0.67
CA LYS A 115 -11.38 0.87 -0.20
C LYS A 115 -10.03 1.41 0.27
N THR A 116 -8.93 0.78 -0.14
CA THR A 116 -7.58 1.20 0.26
C THR A 116 -6.61 1.13 -0.91
N TYR A 117 -5.64 2.03 -0.93
CA TYR A 117 -4.56 2.04 -1.92
C TYR A 117 -3.20 2.26 -1.25
N VAL A 118 -2.14 1.86 -1.94
CA VAL A 118 -0.75 2.21 -1.58
C VAL A 118 -0.32 3.39 -2.43
N ASN A 119 0.39 4.32 -1.82
CA ASN A 119 1.05 5.44 -2.49
C ASN A 119 2.54 5.49 -2.09
N ALA A 120 3.39 5.95 -3.01
CA ALA A 120 4.78 6.30 -2.73
C ALA A 120 5.06 7.73 -3.24
N HIS A 121 5.65 8.53 -2.37
CA HIS A 121 5.88 9.96 -2.58
C HIS A 121 7.36 10.22 -2.78
N THR A 122 7.66 11.21 -3.61
CA THR A 122 9.03 11.68 -3.82
C THR A 122 9.12 13.19 -3.63
N ALA A 123 10.31 13.73 -3.51
CA ALA A 123 10.50 15.18 -3.43
C ALA A 123 9.91 15.92 -4.65
N GLN A 124 9.90 15.28 -5.82
CA GLN A 124 9.33 15.84 -7.04
C GLN A 124 7.79 15.74 -7.08
N TYR A 125 7.23 14.69 -6.48
CA TYR A 125 5.78 14.46 -6.43
C TYR A 125 5.35 14.23 -4.97
N PRO A 126 5.24 15.32 -4.17
CA PRO A 126 4.94 15.21 -2.74
C PRO A 126 3.53 14.67 -2.46
N ASP A 127 2.58 14.87 -3.37
CA ASP A 127 1.22 14.31 -3.25
C ASP A 127 1.14 12.84 -3.67
N GLY A 128 2.17 12.32 -4.34
CA GLY A 128 2.30 10.92 -4.79
C GLY A 128 2.90 10.80 -6.19
N GLU A 129 3.89 9.93 -6.36
CA GLU A 129 4.47 9.61 -7.68
C GLU A 129 3.87 8.34 -8.28
N ILE A 130 3.65 7.30 -7.45
CA ILE A 130 3.08 6.02 -7.88
C ILE A 130 2.04 5.49 -6.90
N ARG A 131 0.89 5.06 -7.45
CA ARG A 131 -0.27 4.59 -6.69
C ARG A 131 -0.75 3.23 -7.17
N GLY A 132 -1.30 2.42 -6.27
CA GLY A 132 -1.94 1.16 -6.61
C GLY A 132 -3.07 0.79 -5.67
N GLN A 133 -4.25 0.49 -6.21
CA GLN A 133 -5.38 -0.03 -5.41
C GLN A 133 -5.03 -1.40 -4.82
N ILE A 134 -5.28 -1.59 -3.52
CA ILE A 134 -5.07 -2.87 -2.86
C ILE A 134 -6.20 -3.83 -3.22
N LYS A 135 -5.83 -5.04 -3.64
CA LYS A 135 -6.74 -6.12 -4.06
C LYS A 135 -6.40 -7.40 -3.30
N SER A 136 -7.42 -8.19 -3.00
CA SER A 136 -7.22 -9.51 -2.42
C SER A 136 -6.63 -10.46 -3.49
N LEU A 137 -5.59 -11.20 -3.11
CA LEU A 137 -5.18 -12.39 -3.85
C LEU A 137 -6.17 -13.50 -3.48
N ARG A 138 -7.32 -13.54 -4.15
CA ARG A 138 -8.16 -14.72 -4.10
C ARG A 138 -7.45 -15.81 -4.92
N HIS A 139 -7.46 -17.05 -4.43
CA HIS A 139 -7.41 -18.17 -5.36
C HIS A 139 -8.67 -18.00 -6.20
N ASP A 140 -8.51 -17.55 -7.44
CA ASP A 140 -9.54 -17.73 -8.43
C ASP A 140 -9.81 -19.24 -8.46
N ARG A 141 -10.92 -19.68 -7.86
CA ARG A 141 -11.62 -20.80 -8.46
C ARG A 141 -12.06 -20.26 -9.80
N CYS A 142 -11.22 -20.47 -10.81
CA CYS A 142 -11.64 -20.36 -12.19
C CYS A 142 -12.96 -21.12 -12.33
N CYS A 143 -13.91 -20.44 -12.94
CA CYS A 143 -15.13 -20.91 -13.57
C CYS A 143 -15.32 -22.45 -13.55
N GLU A 144 -16.24 -22.94 -12.72
CA GLU A 144 -16.95 -24.17 -13.05
C GLU A 144 -18.15 -23.74 -13.90
N TYR A 145 -18.10 -24.06 -15.19
CA TYR A 145 -19.26 -24.16 -16.08
C TYR A 145 -19.74 -25.61 -16.06
#